data_AF-A0AAV4ZCV2-F1
#
_entry.id   AF-A0AAV4ZCV2-F1
#
_cell.length_a   1.000
_cell.length_b   1.000
_cell.length_c   1.000
_cell.angle_alpha   90.00
_cell.angle_beta   90.00
_cell.angle_gamma   90.00
#
_symmetry.space_group_name_H-M   'P 1'
#
loop_
_entity.id
_entity.type
_entity.pdbx_description
1 polymer ?
#
loop_
_entity_poly.entity_id
_entity_poly.type
_entity_poly.pdbx_seq_one_letter_code
_entity_poly.pdbx_strand_id
1 'polypeptide(L)'
;MSTGPIHAYLAGHGRDGARRSLADILAFDDARIEGVHDYIQWCFPLAEASRAVPGAPVLGRDEAEAIRADEAAREGLRSALARMRLFYTRTDGWLRPYDHNHLRITRILTATRLLLGPDEAEAFHAFVTARNAQAGSPINQDSLRYWGSALRDA
;
A
#
# COMPACT_ATOMS: atom_id res chain seq x y z
N MET A 1 -19.51 -7.32 -12.75
CA MET A 1 -19.88 -5.89 -12.58
C MET A 1 -19.13 -5.40 -11.35
N SER A 2 -18.50 -4.22 -11.40
CA SER A 2 -17.71 -3.75 -10.25
C SER A 2 -18.59 -3.33 -9.09
N THR A 3 -18.27 -3.79 -7.88
CA THR A 3 -18.99 -3.44 -6.64
C THR A 3 -18.61 -2.05 -6.10
N GLY A 4 -17.60 -1.40 -6.69
CA GLY A 4 -17.23 -0.01 -6.38
C GLY A 4 -16.04 0.52 -7.20
N PRO A 5 -15.61 1.78 -6.97
CA PRO A 5 -14.53 2.40 -7.72
C PRO A 5 -13.13 1.86 -7.40
N ILE A 6 -12.87 1.44 -6.15
CA ILE A 6 -11.59 0.86 -5.73
C ILE A 6 -11.44 -0.54 -6.33
N HIS A 7 -12.49 -1.36 -6.24
CA HIS A 7 -12.55 -2.67 -6.87
C HIS A 7 -12.28 -2.54 -8.39
N ALA A 8 -12.96 -1.61 -9.06
CA ALA A 8 -12.75 -1.36 -10.48
C ALA A 8 -11.30 -0.98 -10.80
N TYR A 9 -10.72 -0.09 -9.98
CA TYR A 9 -9.35 0.38 -10.14
C TYR A 9 -8.34 -0.76 -10.00
N LEU A 10 -8.46 -1.57 -8.94
CA LEU A 10 -7.58 -2.71 -8.70
C LEU A 10 -7.75 -3.80 -9.76
N ALA A 11 -8.97 -4.05 -10.24
CA ALA A 11 -9.26 -4.97 -11.34
C ALA A 11 -8.81 -4.44 -12.72
N GLY A 12 -8.16 -3.27 -12.78
CA GLY A 12 -7.52 -2.74 -13.99
C GLY A 12 -8.43 -2.03 -14.98
N HIS A 13 -9.74 -1.91 -14.68
CA HIS A 13 -10.71 -1.28 -15.57
C HIS A 13 -11.29 0.04 -15.01
N GLY A 14 -10.86 0.45 -13.83
CA GLY A 14 -11.18 1.73 -13.17
C GLY A 14 -10.05 2.74 -13.23
N ARG A 15 -10.29 3.92 -12.65
CA ARG A 15 -9.32 5.01 -12.54
C ARG A 15 -9.37 5.62 -11.15
N ASP A 16 -8.23 6.12 -10.69
CA ASP A 16 -8.14 6.86 -9.44
C ASP A 16 -8.74 8.28 -9.54
N GLY A 17 -8.69 9.03 -8.44
CA GLY A 17 -9.19 10.41 -8.37
C GLY A 17 -8.50 11.38 -9.33
N ALA A 18 -7.28 11.08 -9.76
CA ALA A 18 -6.51 11.84 -10.74
C ALA A 18 -6.66 11.29 -12.17
N ARG A 19 -7.64 10.40 -12.40
CA ARG A 19 -7.96 9.78 -13.69
C ARG A 19 -6.86 8.85 -14.23
N ARG A 20 -5.98 8.33 -13.39
CA ARG A 20 -4.92 7.37 -13.75
C ARG A 20 -5.42 5.94 -13.56
N SER A 21 -5.03 5.04 -14.45
CA SER A 21 -5.25 3.60 -14.28
C SER A 21 -4.21 3.00 -13.34
N LEU A 22 -4.44 1.78 -12.85
CA LEU A 22 -3.42 1.05 -12.09
C LEU A 22 -2.13 0.86 -12.92
N ALA A 23 -2.26 0.55 -14.21
CA ALA A 23 -1.12 0.41 -15.11
C ALA A 23 -0.27 1.69 -15.20
N ASP A 24 -0.90 2.87 -15.20
CA ASP A 24 -0.18 4.15 -15.19
C ASP A 24 0.66 4.31 -13.92
N ILE A 25 0.12 3.93 -12.75
CA ILE A 25 0.84 3.98 -11.47
C ILE A 25 1.99 2.97 -11.43
N LEU A 26 1.76 1.74 -11.91
CA LEU A 26 2.80 0.72 -11.98
C LEU A 26 3.98 1.14 -12.88
N ALA A 27 3.72 1.97 -13.88
CA ALA A 27 4.73 2.52 -14.79
C ALA A 27 5.47 3.75 -14.24
N PHE A 28 5.11 4.29 -13.06
CA PHE A 28 5.86 5.39 -12.44
C PHE A 28 7.30 4.97 -12.17
N ASP A 29 8.23 5.90 -12.37
CA ASP A 29 9.61 5.77 -11.89
C ASP A 29 9.69 6.04 -10.37
N ASP A 30 10.85 5.81 -9.78
CA ASP A 30 11.02 5.93 -8.33
C ASP A 30 10.89 7.38 -7.84
N ALA A 31 11.29 8.36 -8.66
CA ALA A 31 11.11 9.78 -8.35
C ALA A 31 9.62 10.15 -8.26
N ARG A 32 8.80 9.62 -9.17
CA ARG A 32 7.35 9.87 -9.20
C ARG A 32 6.61 9.09 -8.12
N ILE A 33 7.03 7.85 -7.81
CA ILE A 33 6.52 7.08 -6.67
C ILE A 33 6.77 7.82 -5.35
N GLU A 34 7.94 8.44 -5.20
CA GLU A 34 8.27 9.25 -4.03
C GLU A 34 7.43 10.53 -4.00
N GLY A 35 7.46 11.33 -5.07
CA GLY A 35 6.88 12.68 -5.10
C GLY A 35 5.37 12.79 -5.31
N VAL A 36 4.68 11.71 -5.68
CA VAL A 36 3.22 11.70 -5.88
C VAL A 36 2.56 10.91 -4.76
N HIS A 37 1.66 11.54 -4.01
CA HIS A 37 1.21 10.99 -2.72
C HIS A 37 -0.24 10.45 -2.74
N ASP A 38 -0.99 10.71 -3.80
CA ASP A 38 -2.43 10.47 -3.90
C ASP A 38 -2.80 9.10 -4.48
N TYR A 39 -1.85 8.37 -5.08
CA TYR A 39 -2.09 7.02 -5.62
C TYR A 39 -2.13 5.95 -4.51
N ILE A 40 -1.40 6.15 -3.41
CA ILE A 40 -1.15 5.10 -2.43
C ILE A 40 -2.44 4.66 -1.73
N GLN A 41 -3.41 5.57 -1.57
CA GLN A 41 -4.70 5.25 -0.97
C GLN A 41 -5.59 4.41 -1.89
N TRP A 42 -5.41 4.51 -3.20
CA TRP A 42 -6.11 3.67 -4.19
C TRP A 42 -5.47 2.30 -4.32
N CYS A 43 -4.13 2.24 -4.31
CA CYS A 43 -3.40 0.97 -4.39
C CYS A 43 -3.54 0.14 -3.11
N PHE A 44 -3.58 0.79 -1.94
CA PHE A 44 -3.70 0.15 -0.64
C PHE A 44 -4.86 0.78 0.15
N PRO A 45 -6.11 0.47 -0.22
CA PRO A 45 -7.29 1.09 0.36
C PRO A 45 -7.55 0.61 1.80
N LEU A 46 -8.09 1.49 2.64
CA LEU A 46 -8.43 1.21 4.05
C LEU A 46 -9.84 1.73 4.36
N ALA A 47 -10.47 1.17 5.40
CA ALA A 47 -11.79 1.58 5.87
C ALA A 47 -11.78 2.94 6.57
N GLU A 48 -10.64 3.36 7.13
CA GLU A 48 -10.45 4.68 7.71
C GLU A 48 -10.06 5.70 6.63
N ALA A 49 -10.70 6.87 6.70
CA ALA A 49 -10.35 7.99 5.85
C ALA A 49 -8.90 8.43 6.06
N SER A 50 -8.22 8.75 4.95
CA SER A 50 -6.85 9.26 5.00
C SER A 50 -6.80 10.62 5.68
N ARG A 51 -5.96 10.75 6.72
CA ARG A 51 -5.65 12.04 7.35
C ARG A 51 -4.65 12.87 6.55
N ALA A 52 -3.90 12.25 5.63
CA ALA A 52 -2.84 12.89 4.87
C ALA A 52 -3.31 13.42 3.50
N VAL A 53 -4.34 12.79 2.91
CA VAL A 53 -4.85 13.13 1.57
C VAL A 53 -6.37 13.26 1.66
N PRO A 54 -6.91 14.50 1.74
CA PRO A 54 -8.35 14.74 1.73
C PRO A 54 -9.01 14.19 0.47
N GLY A 55 -10.19 13.59 0.61
CA GLY A 55 -10.93 13.01 -0.52
C GLY A 55 -10.38 11.70 -1.09
N ALA A 56 -9.38 11.10 -0.43
CA ALA A 56 -8.92 9.75 -0.74
C ALA A 56 -10.05 8.71 -0.59
N PRO A 57 -10.02 7.60 -1.36
CA PRO A 57 -11.06 6.59 -1.30
C PRO A 57 -11.09 5.92 0.09
N VAL A 58 -12.31 5.61 0.54
CA VAL A 58 -12.58 4.86 1.76
C VAL A 58 -13.14 3.51 1.35
N LEU A 59 -12.53 2.43 1.85
CA LEU A 59 -12.91 1.07 1.52
C LEU A 59 -14.15 0.66 2.32
N GLY A 60 -15.28 0.49 1.62
CA GLY A 60 -16.49 -0.09 2.19
C GLY A 60 -16.36 -1.60 2.41
N ARG A 61 -17.18 -2.15 3.31
CA ARG A 61 -17.21 -3.59 3.61
C ARG A 61 -17.51 -4.43 2.36
N ASP A 62 -18.58 -4.11 1.64
CA ASP A 62 -19.02 -4.87 0.47
C ASP A 62 -17.98 -4.84 -0.66
N GLU A 63 -17.31 -3.69 -0.82
CA GLU A 63 -16.23 -3.55 -1.80
C GLU A 63 -14.97 -4.32 -1.39
N ALA A 64 -14.64 -4.38 -0.10
CA ALA A 64 -13.55 -5.23 0.40
C ALA A 64 -13.85 -6.72 0.19
N GLU A 65 -15.10 -7.15 0.42
CA GLU A 65 -15.54 -8.52 0.14
C GLU A 65 -15.45 -8.84 -1.36
N ALA A 66 -15.84 -7.90 -2.23
CA ALA A 66 -15.70 -8.04 -3.68
C ALA A 66 -14.23 -8.16 -4.11
N ILE A 67 -13.33 -7.32 -3.58
CA ILE A 67 -11.89 -7.40 -3.86
C ILE A 67 -11.33 -8.77 -3.44
N ARG A 68 -11.70 -9.29 -2.27
CA ARG A 68 -11.25 -10.61 -1.82
C ARG A 68 -11.76 -11.76 -2.70
N ALA A 69 -12.91 -11.58 -3.34
CA ALA A 69 -13.53 -12.59 -4.22
C ALA A 69 -13.08 -12.50 -5.68
N ASP A 70 -12.46 -11.39 -6.12
CA ASP A 70 -12.02 -11.16 -7.49
C ASP A 70 -10.49 -11.29 -7.64
N GLU A 71 -10.05 -12.32 -8.36
CA GLU A 71 -8.62 -12.57 -8.57
C GLU A 71 -7.94 -11.46 -9.38
N ALA A 72 -8.64 -10.78 -10.29
CA ALA A 72 -8.06 -9.67 -11.04
C ALA A 72 -7.76 -8.48 -10.12
N ALA A 73 -8.66 -8.19 -9.18
CA ALA A 73 -8.43 -7.14 -8.18
C ALA A 73 -7.29 -7.50 -7.22
N ARG A 74 -7.22 -8.77 -6.79
CA ARG A 74 -6.12 -9.28 -5.94
C ARG A 74 -4.78 -9.20 -6.66
N GLU A 75 -4.73 -9.56 -7.95
CA GLU A 75 -3.50 -9.46 -8.75
C GLU A 75 -3.07 -8.01 -8.98
N GLY A 76 -4.02 -7.09 -9.16
CA GLY A 76 -3.73 -5.65 -9.18
C GLY A 76 -3.09 -5.16 -7.88
N LEU A 77 -3.62 -5.59 -6.73
CA LEU A 77 -3.04 -5.28 -5.42
C LEU A 77 -1.64 -5.91 -5.24
N ARG A 78 -1.43 -7.16 -5.67
CA ARG A 78 -0.10 -7.80 -5.67
C ARG A 78 0.90 -7.06 -6.57
N SER A 79 0.46 -6.61 -7.74
CA SER A 79 1.28 -5.80 -8.64
C SER A 79 1.68 -4.47 -8.00
N ALA A 80 0.76 -3.80 -7.29
CA ALA A 80 1.08 -2.60 -6.53
C ALA A 80 2.08 -2.90 -5.38
N LEU A 81 1.90 -4.00 -4.67
CA LEU A 81 2.82 -4.45 -3.61
C LEU A 81 4.23 -4.71 -4.17
N ALA A 82 4.32 -5.37 -5.32
CA ALA A 82 5.58 -5.60 -6.03
C ALA A 82 6.23 -4.28 -6.48
N ARG A 83 5.45 -3.31 -6.97
CA ARG A 83 5.96 -1.99 -7.35
C ARG A 83 6.53 -1.22 -6.15
N MET A 84 5.88 -1.27 -4.99
CA MET A 84 6.38 -0.66 -3.76
C MET A 84 7.62 -1.38 -3.22
N ARG A 85 7.66 -2.73 -3.27
CA ARG A 85 8.86 -3.50 -2.93
C ARG A 85 10.06 -3.10 -3.81
N LEU A 86 9.83 -2.91 -5.11
CA LEU A 86 10.87 -2.47 -6.04
C LEU A 86 11.39 -1.07 -5.67
N PHE A 87 10.49 -0.13 -5.35
CA PHE A 87 10.85 1.21 -4.89
C PHE A 87 11.73 1.17 -3.63
N TYR A 88 11.35 0.41 -2.60
CA TYR A 88 12.12 0.28 -1.35
C TYR A 88 13.42 -0.52 -1.52
N THR A 89 13.55 -1.28 -2.61
CA THR A 89 14.80 -1.95 -3.00
C THR A 89 15.77 -0.97 -3.68
N ARG A 90 15.25 -0.07 -4.52
CA ARG A 90 16.05 0.85 -5.34
C ARG A 90 16.39 2.18 -4.68
N THR A 91 15.76 2.47 -3.56
CA THR A 91 15.92 3.74 -2.85
C THR A 91 16.22 3.51 -1.37
N ASP A 92 17.05 4.40 -0.81
CA ASP A 92 17.41 4.41 0.60
C ASP A 92 16.90 5.67 1.34
N GLY A 93 16.26 6.62 0.63
CA GLY A 93 15.83 7.89 1.23
C GLY A 93 14.85 7.76 2.40
N TRP A 94 14.10 6.66 2.44
CA TRP A 94 13.16 6.32 3.51
C TRP A 94 13.83 5.68 4.74
N LEU A 95 15.09 5.23 4.64
CA LEU A 95 15.89 4.62 5.72
C LEU A 95 16.51 5.70 6.61
N ARG A 96 15.64 6.52 7.19
CA ARG A 96 15.96 7.61 8.12
C ARG A 96 14.80 7.76 9.10
N PRO A 97 15.00 8.40 10.27
CA PRO A 97 13.91 8.62 11.21
C PRO A 97 12.87 9.59 10.63
N TYR A 98 11.59 9.39 10.99
CA TYR A 98 10.47 10.29 10.67
C TYR A 98 10.20 10.52 9.18
N ASP A 99 10.47 9.53 8.33
CA ASP A 99 10.13 9.61 6.91
C ASP A 99 8.66 9.27 6.65
N HIS A 100 8.04 10.01 5.73
CA HIS A 100 6.64 9.82 5.38
C HIS A 100 6.32 8.43 4.79
N ASN A 101 7.30 7.76 4.18
CA ASN A 101 7.15 6.39 3.71
C ASN A 101 6.85 5.40 4.85
N HIS A 102 7.17 5.72 6.10
CA HIS A 102 6.87 4.81 7.22
C HIS A 102 5.37 4.62 7.40
N LEU A 103 4.58 5.69 7.22
CA LEU A 103 3.11 5.61 7.25
C LEU A 103 2.56 4.95 5.97
N ARG A 104 3.23 5.10 4.82
CA ARG A 104 2.88 4.34 3.61
C ARG A 104 3.08 2.84 3.84
N ILE A 105 4.19 2.43 4.46
CA ILE A 105 4.46 1.03 4.82
C ILE A 105 3.39 0.50 5.78
N THR A 106 3.02 1.25 6.83
CA THR A 106 1.90 0.86 7.71
C THR A 106 0.62 0.60 6.89
N ARG A 107 0.26 1.51 5.98
CA ARG A 107 -0.92 1.36 5.12
C ARG A 107 -0.84 0.14 4.21
N ILE A 108 0.33 -0.09 3.59
CA ILE A 108 0.58 -1.26 2.74
C ILE A 108 0.37 -2.55 3.53
N LEU A 109 0.94 -2.64 4.74
CA LEU A 109 0.81 -3.81 5.61
C LEU A 109 -0.65 -4.07 5.98
N THR A 110 -1.36 -3.04 6.46
CA THR A 110 -2.77 -3.17 6.84
C THR A 110 -3.65 -3.60 5.66
N ALA A 111 -3.54 -2.94 4.51
CA ALA A 111 -4.35 -3.28 3.33
C ALA A 111 -4.03 -4.68 2.78
N THR A 112 -2.73 -5.04 2.72
CA THR A 112 -2.28 -6.36 2.26
C THR A 112 -2.84 -7.45 3.16
N ARG A 113 -2.76 -7.27 4.48
CA ARG A 113 -3.30 -8.23 5.45
C ARG A 113 -4.81 -8.42 5.27
N LEU A 114 -5.55 -7.33 5.12
CA LEU A 114 -7.02 -7.34 5.02
C LEU A 114 -7.55 -7.90 3.69
N LEU A 115 -6.78 -7.82 2.61
CA LEU A 115 -7.25 -8.10 1.25
C LEU A 115 -6.55 -9.27 0.56
N LEU A 116 -5.30 -9.57 0.93
CA LEU A 116 -4.53 -10.70 0.39
C LEU A 116 -4.35 -11.81 1.42
N GLY A 117 -4.12 -11.44 2.68
CA GLY A 117 -3.93 -12.39 3.78
C GLY A 117 -2.72 -12.04 4.66
N PRO A 118 -2.59 -12.69 5.82
CA PRO A 118 -1.49 -12.44 6.76
C PRO A 118 -0.12 -12.77 6.15
N ASP A 119 0.01 -13.87 5.40
CA ASP A 119 1.28 -14.35 4.86
C ASP A 119 1.94 -13.33 3.92
N GLU A 120 1.18 -12.71 2.99
CA GLU A 120 1.71 -11.68 2.11
C GLU A 120 2.12 -10.41 2.88
N ALA A 121 1.37 -10.04 3.91
CA ALA A 121 1.69 -8.88 4.74
C ALA A 121 2.96 -9.09 5.56
N GLU A 122 3.10 -10.28 6.16
CA GLU A 122 4.30 -10.69 6.91
C GLU A 122 5.53 -10.76 6.00
N ALA A 123 5.39 -11.29 4.78
CA ALA A 123 6.48 -11.32 3.80
C ALA A 123 6.93 -9.91 3.36
N PHE A 124 6.03 -8.94 3.29
CA PHE A 124 6.39 -7.55 3.04
C PHE A 124 7.05 -6.90 4.26
N HIS A 125 6.50 -7.13 5.46
CA HIS A 125 7.05 -6.64 6.71
C HIS A 125 8.48 -7.15 6.97
N ALA A 126 8.72 -8.43 6.76
CA ALA A 126 10.04 -9.06 6.92
C ALA A 126 11.07 -8.39 6.00
N PHE A 127 10.68 -8.07 4.76
CA PHE A 127 11.53 -7.37 3.81
C PHE A 127 11.90 -5.95 4.25
N VAL A 128 10.92 -5.11 4.60
CA VAL A 128 11.23 -3.73 5.04
C VAL A 128 12.00 -3.70 6.35
N THR A 129 11.75 -4.66 7.25
CA THR A 129 12.51 -4.82 8.51
C THR A 129 13.95 -5.24 8.23
N ALA A 130 14.18 -6.17 7.30
CA ALA A 130 15.52 -6.57 6.89
C ALA A 130 16.30 -5.40 6.27
N ARG A 131 15.65 -4.58 5.43
CA ARG A 131 16.24 -3.36 4.86
C ARG A 131 16.62 -2.36 5.95
N ASN A 132 15.74 -2.13 6.92
CA ASN A 132 16.02 -1.27 8.08
C ASN A 132 17.22 -1.79 8.89
N ALA A 133 17.27 -3.10 9.19
CA ALA A 133 18.37 -3.69 9.93
C ALA A 133 19.72 -3.56 9.19
N GLN A 134 19.73 -3.81 7.87
CA GLN A 134 20.93 -3.65 7.02
C GLN A 134 21.46 -2.20 7.01
N ALA A 135 20.57 -1.21 7.16
CA ALA A 135 20.93 0.20 7.24
C ALA A 135 21.33 0.70 8.64
N GLY A 136 21.46 -0.21 9.62
CA GLY A 136 21.79 0.16 11.00
C GLY A 136 20.58 0.57 11.85
N SER A 137 19.37 0.15 11.47
CA SER A 137 18.11 0.43 12.17
C SER A 137 17.77 1.93 12.37
N PRO A 138 17.83 2.78 11.34
CA PRO A 138 17.62 4.23 11.47
C PRO A 138 16.16 4.65 11.73
N ILE A 139 15.18 3.75 11.56
CA ILE A 139 13.76 4.06 11.69
C ILE A 139 13.35 4.20 13.16
N ASN A 140 12.56 5.24 13.47
CA ASN A 140 12.08 5.54 14.81
C ASN A 140 11.13 4.45 15.36
N GLN A 141 11.15 4.27 16.69
CA GLN A 141 10.40 3.20 17.37
C GLN A 141 8.89 3.25 17.15
N ASP A 142 8.29 4.44 17.04
CA ASP A 142 6.84 4.58 16.82
C ASP A 142 6.42 4.01 15.47
N SER A 143 7.21 4.24 14.42
CA SER A 143 6.97 3.67 13.09
C SER A 143 7.00 2.14 13.13
N LEU A 144 8.01 1.55 13.81
CA LEU A 144 8.11 0.10 14.00
C LEU A 144 6.92 -0.45 14.80
N ARG A 145 6.44 0.29 15.80
CA ARG A 145 5.24 -0.08 16.58
C ARG A 145 4.00 -0.08 15.69
N TYR A 146 3.83 0.90 14.80
CA TYR A 146 2.73 0.93 13.85
C TYR A 146 2.77 -0.27 12.89
N TRP A 147 3.95 -0.65 12.40
CA TRP A 147 4.10 -1.82 11.54
C TRP A 147 3.72 -3.11 12.26
N GLY A 148 4.19 -3.30 13.50
CA GLY A 148 3.79 -4.45 14.32
C GLY A 148 2.28 -4.48 14.62
N SER A 149 1.66 -3.31 14.80
CA SER A 149 0.19 -3.20 14.97
C SER A 149 -0.58 -3.56 13.70
N ALA A 150 -0.07 -3.21 12.52
CA ALA A 150 -0.71 -3.51 11.24
C ALA A 150 -0.79 -5.02 10.93
N LEU A 151 0.01 -5.85 11.60
CA LEU A 151 0.02 -7.30 11.44
C LEU A 151 -0.93 -8.04 12.39
N ARG A 152 -1.47 -7.38 13.41
CA ARG A 152 -2.41 -8.00 14.35
C ARG A 152 -3.83 -7.97 13.81
N ASP A 153 -4.68 -8.85 14.32
CA ASP A 153 -6.12 -8.75 14.10
C ASP A 153 -6.66 -7.44 14.68
N ALA A 154 -7.60 -6.83 13.95
CA ALA A 154 -8.33 -5.65 14.38
C ALA A 154 -9.46 -6.01 15.35
#